data_AF-A0A3N7IEH6-F1
#
_entry.id   AF-A0A3N7IEH6-F1
#
_cell.length_a   1.000
_cell.length_b   1.000
_cell.length_c   1.000
_cell.angle_alpha   90.00
_cell.angle_beta   90.00
_cell.angle_gamma   90.00
#
_symmetry.space_group_name_H-M   'P 1'
#
loop_
_entity.id
_entity.type
_entity.pdbx_description
1 polymer ?
#
loop_
_entity_poly.entity_id
_entity_poly.type
_entity_poly.pdbx_seq_one_letter_code
_entity_poly.pdbx_strand_id
1 'polypeptide(L)'
;VDNRAKKLIERVQYWNANLSGNQHKMYFCIAMGSSRGLDDAAAVIRCEDESRRTWEEFYEPYKDAYYHQGDKPFMVHFVEFPPNRDNLLNNEQSMPFFQKFTVRWMFNRVEDEAAYRNTYGWPLLFKNANPVGDEVMAVSPGFWNGVGNLIDVARERGDFYRSLWMRVLKYNPASVWVNSFNESWEHTSVEPARLDAAVAAEHPDILQVWTDYHGQPMDDFYWVMTKQYNRLFMYRELFDGSYLQEEDSNTIYVVRQDTLIDNGNSLPHMAPVLLVPKGFLASLKADVINEELVVVGKIEPTEGDANEPSVKAATNLLTPNEDGINDFWRVEDIDRYPNNHVRIIDKRGRTVYEKQGYQNEWQGRQRGGNSHGELLPEGTYFYQVDYGDAAKKPLKGYVTILHDVQRGR
;
A
#
# COMPACT_ATOMS: atom_id res chain seq x y z
N VAL A 1 7.13 13.44 8.40
CA VAL A 1 5.92 12.59 8.48
C VAL A 1 4.67 13.45 8.34
N ASP A 2 4.58 14.55 9.08
CA ASP A 2 3.43 15.47 9.09
C ASP A 2 2.99 15.97 7.72
N ASN A 3 3.93 16.37 6.85
CA ASN A 3 3.59 16.80 5.49
C ASN A 3 2.90 15.68 4.69
N ARG A 4 3.28 14.41 4.90
CA ARG A 4 2.62 13.26 4.25
C ARG A 4 1.21 13.07 4.81
N ALA A 5 1.03 13.18 6.13
CA ALA A 5 -0.26 13.07 6.77
C ALA A 5 -1.21 14.18 6.31
N LYS A 6 -0.77 15.45 6.33
CA LYS A 6 -1.56 16.59 5.85
C LYS A 6 -1.92 16.45 4.36
N LYS A 7 -0.98 15.99 3.52
CA LYS A 7 -1.27 15.70 2.10
C LYS A 7 -2.29 14.57 1.90
N LEU A 8 -2.26 13.54 2.75
CA LEU A 8 -3.29 12.49 2.72
C LEU A 8 -4.66 13.06 3.10
N ILE A 9 -4.72 13.89 4.15
CA ILE A 9 -5.97 14.51 4.61
C ILE A 9 -6.54 15.45 3.53
N GLU A 10 -5.71 16.25 2.86
CA GLU A 10 -6.12 17.08 1.72
C GLU A 10 -6.73 16.23 0.59
N ARG A 11 -6.17 15.04 0.31
CA ARG A 11 -6.73 14.10 -0.67
C ARG A 11 -8.07 13.53 -0.20
N VAL A 12 -8.20 13.19 1.08
CA VAL A 12 -9.47 12.74 1.67
C VAL A 12 -10.55 13.81 1.51
N GLN A 13 -10.25 15.08 1.80
CA GLN A 13 -11.18 16.19 1.60
C GLN A 13 -11.56 16.37 0.14
N TYR A 14 -10.57 16.29 -0.77
CA TYR A 14 -10.81 16.36 -2.21
C TYR A 14 -11.73 15.22 -2.67
N TRP A 15 -11.49 13.98 -2.25
CA TRP A 15 -12.38 12.85 -2.56
C TRP A 15 -13.79 13.07 -2.02
N ASN A 16 -13.91 13.48 -0.76
CA ASN A 16 -15.21 13.73 -0.13
C ASN A 16 -16.01 14.83 -0.82
N ALA A 17 -15.34 15.80 -1.46
CA ALA A 17 -15.97 16.86 -2.22
C ALA A 17 -16.39 16.45 -3.64
N ASN A 18 -15.91 15.30 -4.13
CA ASN A 18 -16.13 14.81 -5.50
C ASN A 18 -16.81 13.42 -5.53
N LEU A 19 -17.57 13.08 -4.50
CA LEU A 19 -18.32 11.82 -4.44
C LEU A 19 -19.44 11.81 -5.49
N SER A 20 -19.68 10.64 -6.08
CA SER A 20 -20.72 10.37 -7.06
C SER A 20 -21.39 9.01 -6.81
N GLY A 21 -22.67 8.90 -7.14
CA GLY A 21 -23.43 7.66 -6.95
C GLY A 21 -23.41 7.17 -5.50
N ASN A 22 -23.01 5.92 -5.29
CA ASN A 22 -23.00 5.24 -3.99
C ASN A 22 -21.65 5.39 -3.24
N GLN A 23 -20.84 6.39 -3.57
CA GLN A 23 -19.54 6.58 -2.90
C GLN A 23 -19.71 7.15 -1.49
N HIS A 24 -18.96 6.61 -0.54
CA HIS A 24 -18.97 7.04 0.87
C HIS A 24 -17.86 8.03 1.15
N LYS A 25 -18.11 8.91 2.13
CA LYS A 25 -17.05 9.75 2.69
C LYS A 25 -15.97 8.86 3.31
N MET A 26 -14.72 9.20 3.01
CA MET A 26 -13.56 8.70 3.72
C MET A 26 -13.34 9.58 4.96
N TYR A 27 -13.00 8.94 6.07
CA TYR A 27 -12.61 9.63 7.29
C TYR A 27 -11.20 9.22 7.68
N PHE A 28 -10.52 10.07 8.43
CA PHE A 28 -9.22 9.75 8.99
C PHE A 28 -9.23 9.94 10.51
N CYS A 29 -8.32 9.25 11.19
CA CYS A 29 -8.00 9.51 12.59
C CYS A 29 -6.47 9.50 12.75
N ILE A 30 -6.01 9.95 13.92
CA ILE A 30 -4.58 9.92 14.26
C ILE A 30 -4.33 8.76 15.23
N ALA A 31 -3.26 8.02 14.96
CA ALA A 31 -2.68 7.07 15.88
C ALA A 31 -1.46 7.70 16.56
N MET A 32 -1.40 7.67 17.88
CA MET A 32 -0.30 8.18 18.69
C MET A 32 0.55 7.03 19.24
N GLY A 33 1.86 7.24 19.38
CA GLY A 33 2.74 6.22 19.97
C GLY A 33 4.03 6.75 20.59
N SER A 34 4.25 8.05 20.66
CA SER A 34 5.49 8.62 21.20
C SER A 34 5.62 8.51 22.73
N SER A 35 4.57 8.09 23.44
CA SER A 35 4.61 7.75 24.85
C SER A 35 5.17 6.35 25.14
N ARG A 36 5.37 5.52 24.10
CA ARG A 36 5.97 4.18 24.23
C ARG A 36 7.36 4.24 24.88
N GLY A 37 7.60 3.33 25.83
CA GLY A 37 8.89 3.17 26.49
C GLY A 37 9.22 4.29 27.49
N LEU A 38 8.29 5.20 27.76
CA LEU A 38 8.43 6.22 28.80
C LEU A 38 7.97 5.66 30.16
N ASP A 39 8.51 6.22 31.25
CA ASP A 39 7.96 6.00 32.58
C ASP A 39 6.55 6.60 32.72
N ASP A 40 5.83 6.19 33.77
CA ASP A 40 4.43 6.55 33.97
C ASP A 40 4.16 8.06 33.96
N ALA A 41 5.01 8.86 34.61
CA ALA A 41 4.81 10.30 34.69
C ALA A 41 5.11 10.99 33.35
N ALA A 42 6.22 10.61 32.71
CA ALA A 42 6.59 11.12 31.39
C ALA A 42 5.58 10.70 30.32
N ALA A 43 5.01 9.50 30.41
CA ALA A 43 3.98 9.00 29.53
C ALA A 43 2.70 9.84 29.60
N VAL A 44 2.19 10.16 30.80
CA VAL A 44 1.00 11.01 30.98
C VAL A 44 1.22 12.38 30.33
N ILE A 45 2.36 13.01 30.59
CA ILE A 45 2.72 14.31 29.98
C ILE A 45 2.77 14.19 28.46
N ARG A 46 3.43 13.15 27.93
CA ARG A 46 3.55 12.92 26.49
C ARG A 46 2.19 12.67 25.83
N CYS A 47 1.31 11.88 26.46
CA CYS A 47 -0.03 11.60 25.94
C CYS A 47 -0.85 12.87 25.81
N GLU A 48 -0.81 13.74 26.82
CA GLU A 48 -1.52 15.01 26.77
C GLU A 48 -0.95 15.96 25.71
N ASP A 49 0.38 16.05 25.59
CA ASP A 49 1.04 16.87 24.56
C ASP A 49 0.66 16.42 23.14
N GLU A 50 0.66 15.12 22.87
CA GLU A 50 0.27 14.58 21.56
C GLU A 50 -1.23 14.70 21.32
N SER A 51 -2.07 14.58 22.36
CA SER A 51 -3.51 14.80 22.25
C SER A 51 -3.81 16.24 21.90
N ARG A 52 -3.12 17.21 22.54
CA ARG A 52 -3.20 18.63 22.20
C ARG A 52 -2.79 18.88 20.76
N ARG A 53 -1.64 18.35 20.36
CA ARG A 53 -1.15 18.48 18.99
C ARG A 53 -2.11 17.89 17.96
N THR A 54 -2.65 16.70 18.26
CA THR A 54 -3.68 16.05 17.43
C THR A 54 -4.92 16.93 17.31
N TRP A 55 -5.37 17.53 18.41
CA TRP A 55 -6.50 18.43 18.42
C TRP A 55 -6.26 19.67 17.55
N GLU A 56 -5.15 20.37 17.78
CA GLU A 56 -4.88 21.68 17.17
C GLU A 56 -4.44 21.56 15.71
N GLU A 57 -3.62 20.56 15.37
CA GLU A 57 -3.04 20.44 14.02
C GLU A 57 -3.83 19.54 13.07
N PHE A 58 -4.59 18.58 13.60
CA PHE A 58 -5.23 17.54 12.78
C PHE A 58 -6.75 17.49 12.93
N TYR A 59 -7.30 17.72 14.13
CA TYR A 59 -8.74 17.75 14.30
C TYR A 59 -9.34 19.09 13.89
N GLU A 60 -9.01 20.20 14.56
CA GLU A 60 -9.63 21.51 14.30
C GLU A 60 -9.58 21.95 12.82
N PRO A 61 -8.43 21.83 12.11
CA PRO A 61 -8.36 22.27 10.71
C PRO A 61 -9.11 21.37 9.74
N TYR A 62 -9.38 20.12 10.12
CA TYR A 62 -9.87 19.06 9.21
C TYR A 62 -11.06 18.28 9.78
N LYS A 63 -11.78 18.83 10.76
CA LYS A 63 -12.83 18.15 11.54
C LYS A 63 -13.94 17.55 10.68
N ASP A 64 -14.21 18.13 9.52
CA ASP A 64 -15.25 17.67 8.59
C ASP A 64 -14.92 16.31 7.94
N ALA A 65 -13.65 15.92 7.97
CA ALA A 65 -13.15 14.63 7.48
C ALA A 65 -12.55 13.76 8.59
N TYR A 66 -12.56 14.23 9.84
CA TYR A 66 -12.06 13.46 10.97
C TYR A 66 -13.11 12.41 11.39
N TYR A 67 -12.67 11.21 11.72
CA TYR A 67 -13.56 10.13 12.14
C TYR A 67 -14.04 10.37 13.57
N HIS A 68 -15.35 10.34 13.79
CA HIS A 68 -15.95 10.42 15.12
C HIS A 68 -16.46 9.07 15.55
N GLN A 69 -16.34 8.82 16.85
CA GLN A 69 -16.98 7.69 17.48
C GLN A 69 -17.85 8.19 18.63
N GLY A 70 -19.16 8.11 18.41
CA GLY A 70 -20.12 8.84 19.24
C GLY A 70 -19.92 10.34 19.09
N ASP A 71 -19.93 11.08 20.19
CA ASP A 71 -19.88 12.54 20.18
C ASP A 71 -18.46 13.14 20.14
N LYS A 72 -17.42 12.29 20.15
CA LYS A 72 -16.02 12.73 20.21
C LYS A 72 -15.22 12.26 18.99
N PRO A 73 -14.21 13.03 18.54
CA PRO A 73 -13.24 12.55 17.56
C PRO A 73 -12.53 11.29 18.06
N PHE A 74 -12.26 10.37 17.15
CA PHE A 74 -11.64 9.08 17.45
C PHE A 74 -10.12 9.16 17.44
N MET A 75 -9.47 8.57 18.44
CA MET A 75 -8.01 8.53 18.49
C MET A 75 -7.53 7.14 18.89
N VAL A 76 -6.50 6.65 18.20
CA VAL A 76 -5.85 5.38 18.55
C VAL A 76 -4.58 5.69 19.33
N HIS A 77 -4.38 5.01 20.45
CA HIS A 77 -3.18 5.14 21.25
C HIS A 77 -2.42 3.81 21.31
N PHE A 78 -1.15 3.83 20.90
CA PHE A 78 -0.23 2.70 20.97
C PHE A 78 0.39 2.56 22.35
N VAL A 79 0.18 1.39 22.97
CA VAL A 79 0.73 1.03 24.27
C VAL A 79 1.61 -0.21 24.11
N GLU A 80 2.93 -0.01 24.17
CA GLU A 80 3.91 -1.07 24.49
C GLU A 80 4.22 -1.00 25.98
N PHE A 81 4.48 -2.14 26.61
CA PHE A 81 4.97 -2.18 27.98
C PHE A 81 6.18 -1.22 28.18
N PRO A 82 6.14 -0.19 29.06
CA PRO A 82 5.03 0.67 29.52
C PRO A 82 5.00 2.04 28.77
N PRO A 83 3.91 2.85 28.84
CA PRO A 83 2.79 2.87 29.81
C PRO A 83 1.69 1.83 29.55
N ASN A 84 1.20 1.19 30.62
CA ASN A 84 -0.04 0.41 30.54
C ASN A 84 -1.25 1.36 30.42
N ARG A 85 -2.23 0.97 29.58
CA ARG A 85 -3.55 1.60 29.45
C ARG A 85 -4.12 2.07 30.78
N ASP A 86 -4.11 1.18 31.78
CA ASP A 86 -4.80 1.42 33.05
C ASP A 86 -4.18 2.61 33.82
N ASN A 87 -2.86 2.82 33.69
CA ASN A 87 -2.20 3.99 34.30
C ASN A 87 -2.64 5.30 33.62
N LEU A 88 -2.72 5.31 32.29
CA LEU A 88 -3.20 6.48 31.55
C LEU A 88 -4.66 6.79 31.88
N LEU A 89 -5.51 5.76 31.99
CA LEU A 89 -6.90 5.93 32.41
C LEU A 89 -7.02 6.46 33.85
N ASN A 90 -6.20 5.96 34.79
CA ASN A 90 -6.20 6.47 36.17
C ASN A 90 -5.79 7.94 36.27
N ASN A 91 -5.03 8.45 35.30
CA ASN A 91 -4.56 9.84 35.25
C ASN A 91 -5.32 10.71 34.24
N GLU A 92 -6.38 10.22 33.60
CA GLU A 92 -7.09 10.91 32.51
C GLU A 92 -7.57 12.32 32.89
N GLN A 93 -7.94 12.51 34.16
CA GLN A 93 -8.42 13.79 34.69
C GLN A 93 -7.37 14.91 34.59
N SER A 94 -6.09 14.53 34.54
CA SER A 94 -4.95 15.44 34.33
C SER A 94 -4.66 15.74 32.86
N MET A 95 -5.34 15.07 31.92
CA MET A 95 -5.10 15.13 30.48
C MET A 95 -6.35 15.70 29.75
N PRO A 96 -6.59 17.02 29.82
CA PRO A 96 -7.81 17.63 29.28
C PRO A 96 -7.95 17.52 27.76
N PHE A 97 -6.87 17.52 26.97
CA PHE A 97 -6.95 17.27 25.54
C PHE A 97 -7.21 15.80 25.24
N PHE A 98 -6.59 14.87 25.96
CA PHE A 98 -6.87 13.43 25.83
C PHE A 98 -8.36 13.13 26.01
N GLN A 99 -9.00 13.74 27.01
CA GLN A 99 -10.43 13.58 27.29
C GLN A 99 -11.36 14.09 26.19
N LYS A 100 -10.86 14.91 25.24
CA LYS A 100 -11.66 15.37 24.10
C LYS A 100 -11.90 14.28 23.06
N PHE A 101 -11.14 13.19 23.11
CA PHE A 101 -11.24 12.09 22.15
C PHE A 101 -12.01 10.90 22.74
N THR A 102 -12.63 10.12 21.86
CA THR A 102 -12.90 8.71 22.15
C THR A 102 -11.61 7.95 21.84
N VAL A 103 -10.94 7.48 22.89
CA VAL A 103 -9.65 6.79 22.74
C VAL A 103 -9.84 5.28 22.68
N ARG A 104 -9.14 4.66 21.74
CA ARG A 104 -8.97 3.20 21.66
C ARG A 104 -7.50 2.84 21.69
N TRP A 105 -7.25 1.61 22.09
CA TRP A 105 -5.92 1.16 22.46
C TRP A 105 -5.40 0.16 21.42
N MET A 106 -4.14 0.33 21.06
CA MET A 106 -3.35 -0.59 20.25
C MET A 106 -2.31 -1.25 21.13
N PHE A 107 -2.29 -2.57 21.19
CA PHE A 107 -1.35 -3.35 22.00
C PHE A 107 -0.44 -4.20 21.11
N ASN A 108 0.76 -4.55 21.57
CA ASN A 108 1.68 -5.43 20.84
C ASN A 108 1.20 -6.88 20.72
N ARG A 109 0.44 -7.37 21.70
CA ARG A 109 -0.12 -8.72 21.69
C ARG A 109 -1.44 -8.69 22.43
N VAL A 110 -2.47 -9.22 21.79
CA VAL A 110 -3.82 -9.29 22.34
C VAL A 110 -4.30 -10.73 22.20
N GLU A 111 -4.81 -11.29 23.29
CA GLU A 111 -5.56 -12.55 23.27
C GLU A 111 -7.05 -12.23 23.05
N ASP A 112 -7.81 -13.15 22.45
CA ASP A 112 -9.26 -12.97 22.22
C ASP A 112 -10.03 -13.05 23.55
N GLU A 113 -9.92 -11.96 24.33
CA GLU A 113 -10.54 -11.80 25.64
C GLU A 113 -11.47 -10.58 25.65
N ALA A 114 -12.51 -10.65 26.49
CA ALA A 114 -13.50 -9.59 26.62
C ALA A 114 -12.89 -8.22 26.99
N ALA A 115 -11.78 -8.21 27.74
CA ALA A 115 -11.09 -6.99 28.18
C ALA A 115 -10.42 -6.20 27.04
N TYR A 116 -10.28 -6.81 25.86
CA TYR A 116 -9.67 -6.23 24.67
C TYR A 116 -10.64 -6.13 23.48
N ARG A 117 -11.94 -6.26 23.71
CA ARG A 117 -12.93 -5.96 22.66
C ARG A 117 -12.79 -4.54 22.17
N ASN A 118 -12.92 -4.35 20.86
CA ASN A 118 -12.78 -3.06 20.19
C ASN A 118 -11.41 -2.39 20.41
N THR A 119 -10.33 -3.16 20.61
CA THR A 119 -8.96 -2.64 20.51
C THR A 119 -8.55 -2.51 19.05
N TYR A 120 -7.77 -1.47 18.77
CA TYR A 120 -7.34 -1.13 17.42
C TYR A 120 -5.83 -1.30 17.35
N GLY A 121 -5.33 -2.51 17.12
CA GLY A 121 -4.09 -2.74 16.35
C GLY A 121 -3.34 -4.00 16.72
N TRP A 122 -2.31 -4.36 15.95
CA TRP A 122 -1.59 -5.64 15.98
C TRP A 122 -2.38 -6.90 16.39
N PRO A 123 -3.67 -7.09 16.03
CA PRO A 123 -4.44 -8.16 16.67
C PRO A 123 -4.10 -9.56 16.11
N LEU A 124 -3.13 -9.66 15.19
CA LEU A 124 -3.15 -10.63 14.10
C LEU A 124 -2.14 -11.74 14.26
N LEU A 125 -1.72 -12.06 15.48
CA LEU A 125 -0.59 -12.98 15.62
C LEU A 125 -0.99 -14.45 15.39
N PHE A 126 -2.29 -14.78 15.37
CA PHE A 126 -2.77 -16.14 15.09
C PHE A 126 -4.15 -16.19 14.42
N LYS A 127 -4.43 -17.32 13.76
CA LYS A 127 -5.76 -17.67 13.24
C LYS A 127 -6.75 -17.67 14.42
N ASN A 128 -7.74 -16.79 14.37
CA ASN A 128 -8.73 -16.50 15.44
C ASN A 128 -8.26 -15.60 16.61
N ALA A 129 -7.07 -14.99 16.57
CA ALA A 129 -6.58 -14.14 17.68
C ALA A 129 -7.22 -12.74 17.77
N ASN A 130 -7.84 -12.22 16.69
CA ASN A 130 -8.47 -10.89 16.77
C ASN A 130 -9.68 -10.94 17.70
N PRO A 131 -9.82 -10.05 18.71
CA PRO A 131 -11.01 -9.99 19.54
C PRO A 131 -12.27 -9.79 18.71
N VAL A 132 -13.33 -10.55 19.03
CA VAL A 132 -14.66 -10.28 18.45
C VAL A 132 -15.23 -9.01 19.09
N GLY A 133 -15.18 -7.91 18.35
CA GLY A 133 -15.73 -6.61 18.74
C GLY A 133 -17.03 -6.31 18.02
N ASP A 134 -18.03 -5.80 18.74
CA ASP A 134 -19.30 -5.36 18.16
C ASP A 134 -19.12 -4.09 17.30
N GLU A 135 -18.12 -3.27 17.63
CA GLU A 135 -17.86 -2.00 16.95
C GLU A 135 -16.91 -2.19 15.77
N VAL A 136 -15.80 -2.88 15.99
CA VAL A 136 -14.77 -3.08 15.00
C VAL A 136 -14.22 -4.50 15.06
N MET A 137 -13.90 -5.03 13.90
CA MET A 137 -12.94 -6.11 13.79
C MET A 137 -11.84 -5.72 12.81
N ALA A 138 -10.62 -6.13 13.10
CA ALA A 138 -9.49 -5.91 12.22
C ALA A 138 -9.26 -7.12 11.30
N VAL A 139 -8.65 -6.87 10.15
CA VAL A 139 -8.19 -7.90 9.21
C VAL A 139 -6.79 -7.50 8.69
N SER A 140 -5.91 -8.48 8.47
CA SER A 140 -4.60 -8.26 7.82
C SER A 140 -4.19 -9.47 7.01
N PRO A 141 -3.51 -9.25 5.86
CA PRO A 141 -3.00 -10.33 5.03
C PRO A 141 -1.94 -11.19 5.70
N GLY A 142 -1.20 -10.66 6.68
CA GLY A 142 -0.15 -11.35 7.42
C GLY A 142 0.69 -10.36 8.22
N PHE A 143 1.86 -10.78 8.70
CA PHE A 143 2.75 -9.93 9.45
C PHE A 143 4.20 -10.42 9.41
N TRP A 144 5.15 -9.51 9.17
CA TRP A 144 6.59 -9.71 9.35
C TRP A 144 7.31 -8.37 9.34
N ASN A 145 8.26 -8.17 10.25
CA ASN A 145 9.10 -6.95 10.27
C ASN A 145 10.60 -7.20 10.42
N GLY A 146 11.04 -8.45 10.27
CA GLY A 146 12.45 -8.83 10.36
C GLY A 146 13.07 -8.72 11.76
N VAL A 147 12.28 -8.42 12.80
CA VAL A 147 12.76 -8.31 14.19
C VAL A 147 12.43 -9.59 14.95
N GLY A 148 13.45 -10.42 15.21
CA GLY A 148 13.32 -11.81 15.70
C GLY A 148 12.69 -12.03 17.10
N ASN A 149 12.11 -11.01 17.73
CA ASN A 149 11.36 -11.14 18.98
C ASN A 149 9.84 -10.99 18.80
N LEU A 150 9.37 -10.69 17.59
CA LEU A 150 7.95 -10.58 17.27
C LEU A 150 7.46 -11.84 16.55
N ILE A 151 6.17 -12.14 16.66
CA ILE A 151 5.56 -13.33 16.05
C ILE A 151 5.34 -13.04 14.57
N ASP A 152 5.92 -13.87 13.70
CA ASP A 152 5.68 -13.81 12.26
C ASP A 152 4.42 -14.58 11.88
N VAL A 153 3.63 -14.02 10.96
CA VAL A 153 2.38 -14.63 10.49
C VAL A 153 2.39 -14.75 8.99
N ALA A 154 2.53 -15.99 8.53
CA ALA A 154 2.49 -16.34 7.12
C ALA A 154 1.12 -16.00 6.53
N ARG A 155 1.12 -15.52 5.29
CA ARG A 155 -0.11 -15.15 4.58
C ARG A 155 -0.91 -16.36 4.08
N GLU A 156 -0.27 -17.54 4.00
CA GLU A 156 -0.86 -18.82 3.59
C GLU A 156 -1.64 -18.71 2.25
N ARG A 157 -1.07 -18.04 1.24
CA ARG A 157 -1.75 -17.76 -0.05
C ARG A 157 -3.16 -17.16 0.10
N GLY A 158 -3.34 -16.31 1.11
CA GLY A 158 -4.60 -15.66 1.45
C GLY A 158 -5.48 -16.39 2.44
N ASP A 159 -5.15 -17.63 2.84
CA ASP A 159 -5.95 -18.40 3.81
C ASP A 159 -6.05 -17.69 5.17
N PHE A 160 -4.94 -17.09 5.62
CA PHE A 160 -4.96 -16.29 6.84
C PHE A 160 -5.93 -15.11 6.69
N TYR A 161 -5.80 -14.32 5.63
CA TYR A 161 -6.62 -13.12 5.41
C TYR A 161 -8.11 -13.42 5.31
N ARG A 162 -8.48 -14.40 4.49
CA ARG A 162 -9.88 -14.78 4.28
C ARG A 162 -10.50 -15.40 5.53
N SER A 163 -9.71 -16.04 6.40
CA SER A 163 -10.21 -16.55 7.68
C SER A 163 -10.66 -15.42 8.62
N LEU A 164 -9.96 -14.27 8.61
CA LEU A 164 -10.34 -13.10 9.40
C LEU A 164 -11.60 -12.46 8.83
N TRP A 165 -11.71 -12.35 7.51
CA TRP A 165 -12.92 -11.86 6.84
C TRP A 165 -14.13 -12.77 7.05
N MET A 166 -13.96 -14.09 7.08
CA MET A 166 -15.04 -15.01 7.44
C MET A 166 -15.59 -14.69 8.84
N ARG A 167 -14.72 -14.41 9.81
CA ARG A 167 -15.14 -13.98 11.16
C ARG A 167 -15.89 -12.64 11.12
N VAL A 168 -15.42 -11.68 10.33
CA VAL A 168 -16.13 -10.41 10.10
C VAL A 168 -17.55 -10.67 9.59
N LEU A 169 -17.73 -11.53 8.59
CA LEU A 169 -19.05 -11.86 8.06
C LEU A 169 -19.93 -12.63 9.07
N LYS A 170 -19.30 -13.45 9.92
CA LYS A 170 -19.97 -14.25 10.96
C LYS A 170 -20.48 -13.40 12.12
N TYR A 171 -19.68 -12.45 12.59
CA TYR A 171 -19.98 -11.62 13.76
C TYR A 171 -20.57 -10.25 13.40
N ASN A 172 -20.42 -9.81 12.15
CA ASN A 172 -21.03 -8.62 11.58
C ASN A 172 -20.83 -7.35 12.46
N PRO A 173 -19.57 -6.93 12.67
CA PRO A 173 -19.25 -5.72 13.46
C PRO A 173 -19.82 -4.46 12.77
N ALA A 174 -19.88 -3.33 13.47
CA ALA A 174 -20.30 -2.06 12.88
C ALA A 174 -19.29 -1.52 11.83
N SER A 175 -18.01 -1.87 11.97
CA SER A 175 -16.93 -1.44 11.08
C SER A 175 -15.84 -2.49 10.95
N VAL A 176 -15.04 -2.38 9.89
CA VAL A 176 -13.90 -3.26 9.65
C VAL A 176 -12.67 -2.38 9.43
N TRP A 177 -11.57 -2.74 10.07
CA TRP A 177 -10.29 -2.09 9.84
C TRP A 177 -9.33 -3.02 9.10
N VAL A 178 -8.93 -2.62 7.90
CA VAL A 178 -7.89 -3.29 7.12
C VAL A 178 -6.54 -2.75 7.58
N ASN A 179 -5.79 -3.58 8.33
CA ASN A 179 -4.40 -3.34 8.67
C ASN A 179 -3.53 -4.09 7.67
N SER A 180 -2.93 -3.44 6.68
CA SER A 180 -2.93 -2.01 6.37
C SER A 180 -3.10 -1.82 4.86
N PHE A 181 -3.28 -0.58 4.41
CA PHE A 181 -3.15 -0.33 2.97
C PHE A 181 -1.70 -0.52 2.51
N ASN A 182 -0.72 0.13 3.13
CA ASN A 182 0.65 0.23 2.60
C ASN A 182 1.77 0.18 3.66
N GLU A 183 1.55 -0.47 4.80
CA GLU A 183 2.65 -0.72 5.75
C GLU A 183 3.49 -1.91 5.26
N SER A 184 4.43 -1.58 4.38
CA SER A 184 5.33 -2.54 3.75
C SER A 184 6.46 -2.99 4.68
N TRP A 185 6.81 -2.23 5.72
CA TRP A 185 7.86 -2.66 6.66
C TRP A 185 7.39 -3.82 7.55
N GLU A 186 6.09 -3.84 7.88
CA GLU A 186 5.45 -4.87 8.71
C GLU A 186 4.73 -5.94 7.90
N HIS A 187 4.78 -5.84 6.57
CA HIS A 187 4.20 -6.82 5.64
C HIS A 187 2.69 -7.05 5.87
N THR A 188 1.99 -6.03 6.37
CA THR A 188 0.53 -6.01 6.54
C THR A 188 -0.18 -5.37 5.33
N SER A 189 0.57 -4.81 4.38
CA SER A 189 0.05 -4.13 3.20
C SER A 189 -0.84 -5.01 2.31
N VAL A 190 -1.99 -4.46 1.91
CA VAL A 190 -2.87 -4.96 0.83
C VAL A 190 -2.71 -4.18 -0.48
N GLU A 191 -1.93 -3.10 -0.53
CA GLU A 191 -1.64 -2.29 -1.72
C GLU A 191 -0.98 -3.12 -2.80
N PRO A 192 -1.40 -3.03 -4.08
CA PRO A 192 -0.75 -3.77 -5.14
C PRO A 192 0.78 -3.71 -5.10
N ALA A 193 1.43 -4.85 -4.91
CA ALA A 193 2.86 -4.93 -4.69
C ALA A 193 3.44 -6.21 -5.26
N ARG A 194 4.65 -6.06 -5.82
CA ARG A 194 5.47 -7.17 -6.27
C ARG A 194 6.60 -7.40 -5.28
N LEU A 195 6.71 -8.61 -4.78
CA LEU A 195 7.84 -9.00 -3.94
C LEU A 195 9.05 -9.27 -4.83
N ASP A 196 10.21 -8.75 -4.46
CA ASP A 196 11.48 -9.07 -5.12
C ASP A 196 11.81 -10.56 -4.90
N ALA A 197 12.01 -11.30 -5.99
CA ALA A 197 12.22 -12.75 -5.94
C ALA A 197 13.51 -13.15 -5.21
N ALA A 198 14.55 -12.31 -5.24
CA ALA A 198 15.80 -12.58 -4.52
C ALA A 198 15.59 -12.44 -3.01
N VAL A 199 14.86 -11.40 -2.58
CA VAL A 199 14.50 -11.20 -1.16
C VAL A 199 13.57 -12.31 -0.66
N ALA A 200 12.61 -12.72 -1.49
CA ALA A 200 11.72 -13.84 -1.18
C ALA A 200 12.48 -15.16 -0.96
N ALA A 201 13.51 -15.42 -1.78
CA ALA A 201 14.32 -16.63 -1.71
C ALA A 201 15.15 -16.73 -0.42
N GLU A 202 15.54 -15.61 0.18
CA GLU A 202 16.28 -15.56 1.45
C GLU A 202 15.37 -15.79 2.67
N HIS A 203 14.06 -15.53 2.53
CA HIS A 203 13.07 -15.66 3.61
C HIS A 203 11.79 -16.40 3.17
N PRO A 204 11.91 -17.65 2.65
CA PRO A 204 10.80 -18.34 1.97
C PRO A 204 9.63 -18.68 2.89
N ASP A 205 9.86 -18.79 4.19
CA ASP A 205 8.84 -19.15 5.18
C ASP A 205 7.86 -18.00 5.45
N ILE A 206 8.25 -16.75 5.17
CA ILE A 206 7.50 -15.57 5.59
C ILE A 206 7.28 -14.56 4.46
N LEU A 207 8.21 -14.47 3.50
CA LEU A 207 8.14 -13.58 2.35
C LEU A 207 7.64 -14.31 1.11
N GLN A 208 6.31 -14.47 1.02
CA GLN A 208 5.67 -15.08 -0.13
C GLN A 208 5.32 -14.03 -1.19
N VAL A 209 5.76 -14.27 -2.43
CA VAL A 209 5.29 -13.50 -3.59
C VAL A 209 3.78 -13.61 -3.66
N TRP A 210 3.12 -12.51 -4.01
CA TRP A 210 1.68 -12.50 -4.14
C TRP A 210 1.36 -13.34 -5.35
N THR A 211 0.75 -14.49 -5.12
CA THR A 211 0.46 -15.46 -6.16
C THR A 211 -0.98 -15.90 -6.06
N ASP A 212 -1.54 -16.35 -7.17
CA ASP A 212 -2.76 -17.14 -7.17
C ASP A 212 -2.52 -18.53 -6.55
N TYR A 213 -3.57 -19.35 -6.52
CA TYR A 213 -3.51 -20.70 -5.93
C TYR A 213 -2.55 -21.66 -6.63
N HIS A 214 -2.12 -21.33 -7.85
CA HIS A 214 -1.23 -22.12 -8.71
C HIS A 214 0.20 -21.57 -8.74
N GLY A 215 0.49 -20.55 -7.93
CA GLY A 215 1.81 -19.94 -7.84
C GLY A 215 2.11 -18.93 -8.95
N GLN A 216 1.11 -18.51 -9.74
CA GLN A 216 1.29 -17.44 -10.73
C GLN A 216 1.29 -16.08 -10.02
N PRO A 217 2.25 -15.18 -10.30
CA PRO A 217 2.28 -13.85 -9.70
C PRO A 217 0.98 -13.06 -9.93
N MET A 218 0.46 -12.48 -8.87
CA MET A 218 -0.73 -11.65 -8.85
C MET A 218 -0.54 -10.50 -7.86
N ASP A 219 0.08 -9.43 -8.35
CA ASP A 219 0.49 -8.27 -7.56
C ASP A 219 -0.67 -7.51 -6.93
N ASP A 220 -1.92 -7.81 -7.29
CA ASP A 220 -3.13 -7.19 -6.76
C ASP A 220 -4.01 -8.16 -5.94
N PHE A 221 -3.54 -9.38 -5.63
CA PHE A 221 -4.34 -10.45 -5.02
C PHE A 221 -5.09 -10.00 -3.75
N TYR A 222 -4.38 -9.38 -2.79
CA TYR A 222 -4.98 -8.93 -1.53
C TYR A 222 -5.88 -7.71 -1.71
N TRP A 223 -5.55 -6.81 -2.64
CA TRP A 223 -6.40 -5.66 -2.94
C TRP A 223 -7.73 -6.08 -3.56
N VAL A 224 -7.68 -7.00 -4.53
CA VAL A 224 -8.87 -7.58 -5.16
C VAL A 224 -9.73 -8.31 -4.13
N MET A 225 -9.12 -9.10 -3.23
CA MET A 225 -9.84 -9.76 -2.14
C MET A 225 -10.49 -8.75 -1.19
N THR A 226 -9.76 -7.70 -0.80
CA THR A 226 -10.25 -6.62 0.07
C THR A 226 -11.45 -5.90 -0.55
N LYS A 227 -11.38 -5.53 -1.83
CA LYS A 227 -12.46 -4.85 -2.55
C LYS A 227 -13.72 -5.70 -2.61
N GLN A 228 -13.58 -7.00 -2.86
CA GLN A 228 -14.72 -7.92 -2.90
C GLN A 228 -15.37 -8.10 -1.52
N TYR A 229 -14.59 -8.32 -0.46
CA TYR A 229 -15.15 -8.40 0.89
C TYR A 229 -15.81 -7.10 1.34
N ASN A 230 -15.22 -5.94 1.01
CA ASN A 230 -15.83 -4.65 1.31
C ASN A 230 -17.21 -4.50 0.64
N ARG A 231 -17.34 -4.86 -0.65
CA ARG A 231 -18.63 -4.79 -1.35
C ARG A 231 -19.65 -5.75 -0.74
N LEU A 232 -19.23 -6.97 -0.42
CA LEU A 232 -20.07 -7.98 0.22
C LEU A 232 -20.53 -7.53 1.62
N PHE A 233 -19.63 -6.98 2.43
CA PHE A 233 -19.93 -6.56 3.79
C PHE A 233 -20.79 -5.29 3.82
N MET A 234 -20.43 -4.26 3.06
CA MET A 234 -21.10 -2.95 3.11
C MET A 234 -22.44 -2.93 2.38
N TYR A 235 -22.56 -3.63 1.25
CA TYR A 235 -23.71 -3.50 0.36
C TYR A 235 -24.40 -4.81 0.04
N ARG A 236 -23.87 -5.95 0.52
CA ARG A 236 -24.31 -7.28 0.09
C ARG A 236 -24.19 -7.43 -1.43
N GLU A 237 -23.12 -6.92 -2.03
CA GLU A 237 -22.87 -7.09 -3.47
C GLU A 237 -21.75 -8.09 -3.72
N LEU A 238 -21.87 -8.81 -4.84
CA LEU A 238 -20.84 -9.71 -5.37
C LEU A 238 -20.53 -9.34 -6.81
N PHE A 239 -19.26 -9.44 -7.20
CA PHE A 239 -18.90 -9.24 -8.60
C PHE A 239 -19.23 -10.50 -9.40
N ASP A 240 -19.74 -10.33 -10.62
CA ASP A 240 -19.75 -11.41 -11.60
C ASP A 240 -18.30 -11.87 -11.82
N GLY A 241 -18.02 -13.17 -11.65
CA GLY A 241 -16.63 -13.65 -11.59
C GLY A 241 -16.15 -14.09 -10.22
N SER A 242 -16.75 -13.61 -9.12
CA SER A 242 -16.31 -13.91 -7.75
C SER A 242 -16.37 -15.41 -7.44
N TYR A 243 -15.37 -15.91 -6.70
CA TYR A 243 -15.36 -17.28 -6.18
C TYR A 243 -15.64 -17.29 -4.67
N LEU A 244 -16.48 -18.22 -4.23
CA LEU A 244 -16.95 -18.34 -2.85
C LEU A 244 -16.74 -19.77 -2.33
N GLN A 245 -16.40 -19.90 -1.05
CA GLN A 245 -16.28 -21.18 -0.34
C GLN A 245 -16.90 -21.02 1.04
N GLU A 246 -17.75 -21.95 1.46
CA GLU A 246 -18.27 -21.96 2.85
C GLU A 246 -17.25 -22.56 3.83
N GLU A 247 -17.27 -22.06 5.07
CA GLU A 247 -16.59 -22.67 6.23
C GLU A 247 -16.93 -24.17 6.29
N ASP A 248 -15.90 -25.01 6.50
CA ASP A 248 -15.96 -26.48 6.53
C ASP A 248 -16.34 -27.18 5.21
N SER A 249 -16.42 -26.47 4.09
CA SER A 249 -16.67 -27.04 2.75
C SER A 249 -15.42 -27.02 1.88
N ASN A 250 -15.25 -28.04 1.03
CA ASN A 250 -14.25 -28.03 -0.05
C ASN A 250 -14.85 -27.57 -1.39
N THR A 251 -16.17 -27.34 -1.44
CA THR A 251 -16.83 -26.87 -2.66
C THR A 251 -16.63 -25.37 -2.83
N ILE A 252 -16.20 -24.99 -4.02
CA ILE A 252 -16.03 -23.63 -4.49
C ILE A 252 -17.17 -23.36 -5.46
N TYR A 253 -17.81 -22.22 -5.30
CA TYR A 253 -18.83 -21.71 -6.20
C TYR A 253 -18.29 -20.52 -6.96
N VAL A 254 -18.73 -20.35 -8.19
CA VAL A 254 -18.44 -19.16 -8.98
C VAL A 254 -19.73 -18.38 -9.24
N VAL A 255 -19.70 -17.08 -9.01
CA VAL A 255 -20.79 -16.16 -9.31
C VAL A 255 -20.86 -15.94 -10.82
N ARG A 256 -22.03 -16.23 -11.40
CA ARG A 256 -22.35 -15.99 -12.80
C ARG A 256 -23.74 -15.40 -12.91
N GLN A 257 -23.83 -14.13 -13.29
CA GLN A 257 -25.09 -13.37 -13.26
C GLN A 257 -25.75 -13.56 -11.89
N ASP A 258 -27.04 -13.86 -11.82
CA ASP A 258 -27.75 -14.06 -10.55
C ASP A 258 -27.66 -15.50 -10.02
N THR A 259 -26.63 -16.27 -10.39
CA THR A 259 -26.49 -17.69 -10.02
C THR A 259 -25.12 -18.04 -9.45
N LEU A 260 -25.11 -19.03 -8.55
CA LEU A 260 -23.91 -19.70 -8.08
C LEU A 260 -23.75 -21.01 -8.85
N ILE A 261 -22.65 -21.14 -9.59
CA ILE A 261 -22.30 -22.36 -10.31
C ILE A 261 -21.30 -23.14 -9.46
N ASP A 262 -21.59 -24.42 -9.20
CA ASP A 262 -20.67 -25.34 -8.52
C ASP A 262 -19.41 -25.54 -9.38
N ASN A 263 -18.25 -25.21 -8.82
CA ASN A 263 -16.92 -25.34 -9.44
C ASN A 263 -16.12 -26.50 -8.81
N GLY A 264 -16.78 -27.43 -8.12
CA GLY A 264 -16.16 -28.52 -7.38
C GLY A 264 -15.16 -27.98 -6.36
N ASN A 265 -13.98 -28.57 -6.29
CA ASN A 265 -12.88 -28.11 -5.44
C ASN A 265 -11.75 -27.43 -6.24
N SER A 266 -12.04 -27.02 -7.49
CA SER A 266 -11.04 -26.41 -8.36
C SER A 266 -10.76 -24.96 -7.95
N LEU A 267 -9.50 -24.69 -7.58
CA LEU A 267 -9.05 -23.35 -7.25
C LEU A 267 -8.91 -22.51 -8.52
N PRO A 268 -9.41 -21.26 -8.52
CA PRO A 268 -9.36 -20.40 -9.70
C PRO A 268 -7.94 -19.94 -10.03
N HIS A 269 -7.75 -19.57 -11.30
CA HIS A 269 -6.56 -18.83 -11.75
C HIS A 269 -6.80 -17.33 -11.62
N MET A 270 -5.78 -16.58 -11.19
CA MET A 270 -5.79 -15.11 -11.16
C MET A 270 -7.01 -14.48 -10.44
N ALA A 271 -7.55 -15.16 -9.43
CA ALA A 271 -8.66 -14.67 -8.62
C ALA A 271 -8.58 -15.23 -7.20
N PRO A 272 -8.97 -14.45 -6.17
CA PRO A 272 -9.14 -14.98 -4.82
C PRO A 272 -10.44 -15.76 -4.66
N VAL A 273 -10.48 -16.68 -3.69
CA VAL A 273 -11.70 -17.34 -3.19
C VAL A 273 -12.09 -16.71 -1.85
N LEU A 274 -13.28 -16.12 -1.79
CA LEU A 274 -13.84 -15.56 -0.58
C LEU A 274 -14.36 -16.71 0.32
N LEU A 275 -13.85 -16.78 1.54
CA LEU A 275 -14.33 -17.69 2.56
C LEU A 275 -15.49 -17.03 3.32
N VAL A 276 -16.64 -17.70 3.34
CA VAL A 276 -17.87 -17.21 3.98
C VAL A 276 -18.34 -18.18 5.07
N PRO A 277 -19.16 -17.74 6.04
CA PRO A 277 -19.67 -18.63 7.09
C PRO A 277 -20.46 -19.82 6.54
N LYS A 278 -20.51 -20.91 7.29
CA LYS A 278 -21.33 -22.07 6.94
C LYS A 278 -22.82 -21.70 6.81
N GLY A 279 -23.46 -22.11 5.72
CA GLY A 279 -24.87 -21.79 5.42
C GLY A 279 -25.10 -20.37 4.92
N PHE A 280 -24.03 -19.59 4.70
CA PHE A 280 -24.12 -18.25 4.15
C PHE A 280 -24.67 -18.26 2.72
N LEU A 281 -24.24 -19.20 1.87
CA LEU A 281 -24.66 -19.25 0.47
C LEU A 281 -26.14 -19.61 0.33
N ALA A 282 -26.67 -20.46 1.21
CA ALA A 282 -28.09 -20.82 1.24
C ALA A 282 -29.00 -19.64 1.63
N SER A 283 -28.47 -18.68 2.37
CA SER A 283 -29.19 -17.48 2.84
C SER A 283 -28.79 -16.21 2.11
N LEU A 284 -27.89 -16.32 1.11
CA LEU A 284 -27.32 -15.21 0.38
C LEU A 284 -28.40 -14.49 -0.42
N LYS A 285 -28.67 -13.24 -0.03
CA LYS A 285 -29.39 -12.25 -0.83
C LYS A 285 -28.41 -11.15 -1.16
N ALA A 286 -27.71 -11.31 -2.28
CA ALA A 286 -26.72 -10.37 -2.74
C ALA A 286 -27.01 -9.94 -4.17
N ASP A 287 -26.77 -8.66 -4.46
CA ASP A 287 -26.85 -8.12 -5.80
C ASP A 287 -25.56 -8.48 -6.56
N VAL A 288 -25.71 -9.03 -7.76
CA VAL A 288 -24.55 -9.32 -8.61
C VAL A 288 -24.28 -8.13 -9.52
N ILE A 289 -23.08 -7.57 -9.38
CA ILE A 289 -22.63 -6.40 -10.13
C ILE A 289 -21.70 -6.83 -11.28
N ASN A 290 -21.98 -6.32 -12.47
CA ASN A 290 -21.16 -6.52 -13.68
C ASN A 290 -20.12 -5.40 -13.83
N GLU A 291 -19.49 -5.02 -12.72
CA GLU A 291 -18.40 -4.03 -12.72
C GLU A 291 -17.06 -4.73 -12.89
N GLU A 292 -16.18 -4.17 -13.71
CA GLU A 292 -14.81 -4.66 -13.80
C GLU A 292 -14.06 -4.41 -12.49
N LEU A 293 -13.33 -5.43 -12.03
CA LEU A 293 -12.36 -5.30 -10.95
C LEU A 293 -11.11 -4.54 -11.44
N VAL A 294 -11.28 -3.25 -11.74
CA VAL A 294 -10.17 -2.37 -12.11
C VAL A 294 -9.33 -2.09 -10.86
N VAL A 295 -8.04 -2.39 -10.95
CA VAL A 295 -7.03 -2.09 -9.94
C VAL A 295 -6.08 -1.03 -10.49
N VAL A 296 -6.15 0.18 -9.92
CA VAL A 296 -5.21 1.25 -10.24
C VAL A 296 -3.86 0.93 -9.60
N GLY A 297 -2.77 1.15 -10.35
CA GLY A 297 -1.43 0.84 -9.86
C GLY A 297 -1.05 -0.64 -9.99
N LYS A 298 -1.83 -1.44 -10.75
CA LYS A 298 -1.41 -2.78 -11.14
C LYS A 298 -0.05 -2.68 -11.82
N ILE A 299 0.91 -3.44 -11.31
CA ILE A 299 2.21 -3.57 -11.92
C ILE A 299 1.99 -4.47 -13.14
N GLU A 300 1.96 -3.86 -14.32
CA GLU A 300 1.85 -4.63 -15.56
C GLU A 300 3.16 -5.40 -15.75
N PRO A 301 3.14 -6.74 -15.81
CA PRO A 301 4.33 -7.51 -16.10
C PRO A 301 4.73 -7.17 -17.54
N THR A 302 5.74 -6.31 -17.70
CA THR A 302 6.41 -6.18 -18.99
C THR A 302 7.03 -7.53 -19.31
N GLU A 303 6.66 -8.13 -20.45
CA GLU A 303 7.27 -9.35 -20.97
C GLU A 303 8.81 -9.21 -20.94
N GLY A 304 9.48 -9.90 -20.01
CA GLY A 304 10.94 -9.84 -19.87
C GLY A 304 11.53 -10.10 -18.48
N ASP A 305 10.71 -10.18 -17.43
CA ASP A 305 11.21 -10.16 -16.05
C ASP A 305 11.60 -11.53 -15.43
N ALA A 306 11.97 -12.50 -16.27
CA ALA A 306 12.65 -13.71 -15.83
C ALA A 306 14.05 -13.74 -16.46
N ASN A 307 15.07 -13.44 -15.64
CA ASN A 307 16.51 -13.54 -15.92
C ASN A 307 17.20 -12.46 -16.77
N GLU A 308 17.07 -11.17 -16.42
CA GLU A 308 18.20 -10.25 -16.62
C GLU A 308 18.34 -9.32 -15.40
N PRO A 309 19.56 -8.99 -14.94
CA PRO A 309 19.76 -7.77 -14.17
C PRO A 309 19.48 -6.61 -15.13
N SER A 310 18.20 -6.22 -15.20
CA SER A 310 17.77 -5.07 -15.97
C SER A 310 18.31 -3.82 -15.28
N VAL A 311 19.09 -3.05 -16.03
CA VAL A 311 19.39 -1.68 -15.67
C VAL A 311 18.08 -0.91 -15.72
N LYS A 312 17.58 -0.53 -14.53
CA LYS A 312 16.29 0.12 -14.33
C LYS A 312 16.35 1.56 -14.86
N ALA A 313 15.83 1.82 -16.06
CA ALA A 313 15.51 3.18 -16.55
C ALA A 313 16.66 4.19 -16.78
N ALA A 314 16.45 5.05 -17.78
CA ALA A 314 17.11 6.34 -17.87
C ALA A 314 16.07 7.43 -17.57
N THR A 315 16.53 8.53 -16.99
CA THR A 315 15.68 9.72 -16.78
C THR A 315 15.16 10.26 -18.11
N ASN A 316 13.88 10.65 -18.16
CA ASN A 316 13.24 11.17 -19.37
C ASN A 316 13.17 12.71 -19.41
N LEU A 317 13.72 13.39 -18.41
CA LEU A 317 13.71 14.84 -18.27
C LEU A 317 15.11 15.35 -17.94
N LEU A 318 15.53 16.41 -18.63
CA LEU A 318 16.77 17.15 -18.43
C LEU A 318 16.46 18.63 -18.36
N THR A 319 16.81 19.28 -17.25
CA THR A 319 16.66 20.73 -17.03
C THR A 319 18.02 21.32 -16.73
N PRO A 320 18.84 21.64 -17.74
CA PRO A 320 20.21 22.09 -17.54
C PRO A 320 20.25 23.58 -17.18
N ASN A 321 19.61 23.95 -16.06
CA ASN A 321 19.48 25.31 -15.55
C ASN A 321 20.39 25.60 -14.34
N GLU A 322 21.21 24.61 -13.94
CA GLU A 322 22.18 24.69 -12.84
C GLU A 322 21.53 24.87 -11.46
N ASP A 323 20.28 24.41 -11.27
CA ASP A 323 19.57 24.47 -9.98
C ASP A 323 19.84 23.27 -9.04
N GLY A 324 20.60 22.29 -9.52
CA GLY A 324 20.93 21.05 -8.81
C GLY A 324 19.95 19.89 -9.07
N ILE A 325 18.87 20.12 -9.83
CA ILE A 325 17.80 19.16 -10.08
C ILE A 325 17.75 18.84 -11.59
N ASN A 326 17.92 17.56 -11.94
CA ASN A 326 17.89 17.08 -13.34
C ASN A 326 18.83 17.83 -14.30
N ASP A 327 19.93 18.41 -13.83
CA ASP A 327 20.95 19.09 -14.66
C ASP A 327 21.71 18.13 -15.59
N PHE A 328 21.71 16.85 -15.25
CA PHE A 328 22.42 15.79 -15.95
C PHE A 328 21.46 14.68 -16.32
N TRP A 329 21.59 14.19 -17.55
CA TRP A 329 20.86 13.00 -17.97
C TRP A 329 21.50 11.76 -17.35
N ARG A 330 20.70 11.00 -16.60
CA ARG A 330 21.16 9.82 -15.87
C ARG A 330 20.57 8.54 -16.44
N VAL A 331 21.42 7.54 -16.58
CA VAL A 331 21.11 6.13 -16.79
C VAL A 331 21.47 5.42 -15.49
N GLU A 332 20.52 4.73 -14.85
CA GLU A 332 20.82 3.99 -13.61
C GLU A 332 21.87 2.90 -13.90
N ASP A 333 22.66 2.51 -12.89
CA ASP A 333 23.64 1.41 -12.95
C ASP A 333 24.67 1.46 -14.11
N ILE A 334 24.83 2.59 -14.82
CA ILE A 334 25.73 2.68 -15.98
C ILE A 334 27.21 2.50 -15.62
N ASP A 335 27.56 2.77 -14.37
CA ASP A 335 28.89 2.57 -13.78
C ASP A 335 29.30 1.09 -13.73
N ARG A 336 28.33 0.16 -13.73
CA ARG A 336 28.57 -1.29 -13.83
C ARG A 336 29.05 -1.72 -15.22
N TYR A 337 28.95 -0.82 -16.21
CA TYR A 337 29.29 -1.07 -17.62
C TYR A 337 30.38 -0.11 -18.08
N PRO A 338 31.65 -0.30 -17.66
CA PRO A 338 32.73 0.63 -18.00
C PRO A 338 33.00 0.74 -19.51
N ASN A 339 32.59 -0.26 -20.29
CA ASN A 339 32.72 -0.30 -21.75
C ASN A 339 31.45 0.16 -22.48
N ASN A 340 30.50 0.79 -21.78
CA ASN A 340 29.27 1.27 -22.40
C ASN A 340 29.53 2.29 -23.52
N HIS A 341 28.56 2.45 -24.39
CA HIS A 341 28.58 3.44 -25.46
C HIS A 341 27.21 4.09 -25.60
N VAL A 342 27.15 5.39 -25.30
CA VAL A 342 25.94 6.21 -25.32
C VAL A 342 25.94 7.06 -26.58
N ARG A 343 24.80 7.08 -27.28
CA ARG A 343 24.51 7.98 -28.39
C ARG A 343 23.17 8.67 -28.15
N ILE A 344 23.12 9.98 -28.38
CA ILE A 344 21.92 10.81 -28.30
C ILE A 344 21.71 11.51 -29.63
N ILE A 345 20.47 11.49 -30.10
CA ILE A 345 20.07 11.77 -31.46
C ILE A 345 18.89 12.73 -31.45
N ASP A 346 18.91 13.74 -32.32
CA ASP A 346 17.77 14.63 -32.51
C ASP A 346 16.63 13.96 -33.30
N LYS A 347 15.46 14.62 -33.35
CA LYS A 347 14.29 14.15 -34.12
C LYS A 347 14.53 13.97 -35.63
N ARG A 348 15.65 14.44 -36.17
CA ARG A 348 16.04 14.30 -37.59
C ARG A 348 17.06 13.17 -37.79
N GLY A 349 17.35 12.40 -36.75
CA GLY A 349 18.31 11.29 -36.82
C GLY A 349 19.77 11.72 -36.72
N ARG A 350 20.07 12.99 -36.39
CA ARG A 350 21.46 13.46 -36.25
C ARG A 350 21.96 13.22 -34.83
N THR A 351 23.13 12.59 -34.70
CA THR A 351 23.81 12.46 -33.41
C THR A 351 24.21 13.83 -32.87
N VAL A 352 23.71 14.17 -31.69
CA VAL A 352 24.02 15.42 -30.97
C VAL A 352 25.01 15.20 -29.83
N TYR A 353 25.10 13.97 -29.33
CA TYR A 353 26.07 13.57 -28.32
C TYR A 353 26.42 12.09 -28.49
N GLU A 354 27.69 11.76 -28.30
CA GLU A 354 28.17 10.38 -28.33
C GLU A 354 29.38 10.22 -27.42
N LYS A 355 29.41 9.15 -26.63
CA LYS A 355 30.52 8.86 -25.72
C LYS A 355 30.63 7.37 -25.40
N GLN A 356 31.87 6.88 -25.39
CA GLN A 356 32.25 5.60 -24.82
C GLN A 356 32.65 5.78 -23.34
N GLY A 357 32.24 4.85 -22.48
CA GLY A 357 32.41 4.93 -21.04
C GLY A 357 31.66 6.11 -20.44
N TYR A 358 30.37 6.24 -20.75
CA TYR A 358 29.50 7.27 -20.17
C TYR A 358 29.31 7.05 -18.67
N GLN A 359 29.31 8.15 -17.91
CA GLN A 359 29.30 8.20 -16.44
C GLN A 359 28.26 9.21 -15.91
N ASN A 360 27.15 9.42 -16.64
CA ASN A 360 26.06 10.34 -16.27
C ASN A 360 26.43 11.84 -16.25
N GLU A 361 27.25 12.28 -17.20
CA GLU A 361 27.80 13.65 -17.27
C GLU A 361 27.20 14.54 -18.38
N TRP A 362 26.22 14.07 -19.15
CA TRP A 362 25.65 14.87 -20.23
C TRP A 362 24.63 15.89 -19.71
N GLN A 363 24.89 17.17 -20.01
CA GLN A 363 24.09 18.33 -19.60
C GLN A 363 23.31 18.95 -20.77
N GLY A 364 22.94 18.16 -21.78
CA GLY A 364 22.13 18.66 -22.89
C GLY A 364 22.91 19.54 -23.86
N ARG A 365 24.25 19.47 -23.84
CA ARG A 365 25.12 20.23 -24.75
C ARG A 365 25.51 19.41 -25.96
N GLN A 366 25.58 20.05 -27.12
CA GLN A 366 26.00 19.42 -28.35
C GLN A 366 27.50 19.07 -28.31
N ARG A 367 27.84 17.86 -28.73
CA ARG A 367 29.23 17.39 -28.86
C ARG A 367 29.57 17.15 -30.33
N GLY A 368 30.12 18.16 -31.00
CA GLY A 368 30.65 18.09 -32.37
C GLY A 368 30.01 19.10 -33.32
N GLY A 369 30.65 19.37 -34.46
CA GLY A 369 30.21 20.39 -35.43
C GLY A 369 30.43 21.84 -34.96
N ASN A 370 29.86 22.81 -35.69
CA ASN A 370 30.06 24.25 -35.44
C ASN A 370 29.38 24.77 -34.15
N SER A 371 28.49 23.98 -33.55
CA SER A 371 27.76 24.29 -32.30
C SER A 371 28.28 23.49 -31.11
N HIS A 372 29.54 23.04 -31.13
CA HIS A 372 30.13 22.28 -30.03
C HIS A 372 30.09 23.08 -28.71
N GLY A 373 29.51 22.47 -27.66
CA GLY A 373 29.37 23.08 -26.33
C GLY A 373 28.12 23.94 -26.14
N GLU A 374 27.38 24.25 -27.21
CA GLU A 374 26.12 24.98 -27.12
C GLU A 374 25.01 24.09 -26.50
N LEU A 375 24.13 24.71 -25.72
CA LEU A 375 22.92 24.04 -25.22
C LEU A 375 22.01 23.68 -26.39
N LEU A 376 21.52 22.45 -26.38
CA LEU A 376 20.56 22.00 -27.37
C LEU A 376 19.20 22.66 -27.14
N PRO A 377 18.43 22.97 -28.20
CA PRO A 377 17.08 23.52 -28.05
C PRO A 377 16.16 22.63 -27.21
N GLU A 378 15.15 23.24 -26.59
CA GLU A 378 14.09 22.47 -25.93
C GLU A 378 13.42 21.49 -26.90
N GLY A 379 13.09 20.31 -26.39
CA GLY A 379 12.42 19.28 -27.15
C GLY A 379 12.87 17.87 -26.81
N THR A 380 12.32 16.91 -27.53
CA THR A 380 12.57 15.48 -27.33
C THR A 380 13.75 15.01 -28.18
N TYR A 381 14.69 14.35 -27.52
CA TYR A 381 15.85 13.68 -28.09
C TYR A 381 15.74 12.19 -27.81
N PHE A 382 16.33 11.37 -28.68
CA PHE A 382 16.32 9.93 -28.54
C PHE A 382 17.70 9.44 -28.16
N TYR A 383 17.79 8.44 -27.29
CA TYR A 383 19.06 7.86 -26.89
C TYR A 383 19.14 6.38 -27.26
N GLN A 384 20.37 5.91 -27.42
CA GLN A 384 20.74 4.52 -27.48
C GLN A 384 21.95 4.30 -26.55
N VAL A 385 21.84 3.34 -25.65
CA VAL A 385 22.90 2.91 -24.74
C VAL A 385 23.25 1.47 -25.07
N ASP A 386 24.46 1.25 -25.56
CA ASP A 386 25.07 -0.07 -25.66
C ASP A 386 25.87 -0.32 -24.39
N TYR A 387 25.67 -1.45 -23.72
CA TYR A 387 26.34 -1.77 -22.47
C TYR A 387 27.75 -2.36 -22.66
N GLY A 388 28.20 -2.54 -23.92
CA GLY A 388 29.47 -3.21 -24.22
C GLY A 388 29.43 -4.72 -23.92
N ASP A 389 28.23 -5.28 -23.80
CA ASP A 389 27.95 -6.69 -23.49
C ASP A 389 27.01 -7.24 -24.58
N ALA A 390 27.52 -8.13 -25.43
CA ALA A 390 26.79 -8.67 -26.57
C ALA A 390 25.56 -9.50 -26.18
N ALA A 391 25.46 -9.94 -24.92
CA ALA A 391 24.28 -10.62 -24.40
C ALA A 391 23.14 -9.64 -24.07
N LYS A 392 23.43 -8.35 -23.85
CA LYS A 392 22.44 -7.35 -23.47
C LYS A 392 21.89 -6.59 -24.66
N LYS A 393 20.57 -6.40 -24.67
CA LYS A 393 19.93 -5.54 -25.66
C LYS A 393 20.29 -4.07 -25.38
N PRO A 394 20.63 -3.27 -26.40
CA PRO A 394 20.84 -1.83 -26.21
C PRO A 394 19.58 -1.16 -25.68
N LEU A 395 19.72 -0.35 -24.62
CA LEU A 395 18.63 0.44 -24.08
C LEU A 395 18.34 1.62 -25.02
N LYS A 396 17.07 1.83 -25.35
CA LYS A 396 16.60 2.93 -26.21
C LYS A 396 15.45 3.65 -25.56
N GLY A 397 15.34 4.94 -25.81
CA GLY A 397 14.25 5.75 -25.28
C GLY A 397 14.39 7.20 -25.67
N TYR A 398 13.80 8.08 -24.88
CA TYR A 398 13.82 9.51 -25.13
C TYR A 398 14.11 10.31 -23.86
N VAL A 399 14.66 11.50 -24.05
CA VAL A 399 14.88 12.51 -23.02
C VAL A 399 14.34 13.84 -23.54
N THR A 400 13.59 14.54 -22.71
CA THR A 400 13.07 15.88 -23.02
C THR A 400 13.93 16.92 -22.34
N ILE A 401 14.43 17.89 -23.11
CA ILE A 401 15.16 19.04 -22.59
C ILE A 401 14.18 20.20 -22.41
N LEU A 402 14.17 20.78 -21.20
CA LEU A 402 13.43 22.01 -20.86
C LEU A 402 14.42 23.01 -20.24
N HIS A 403 14.37 24.28 -20.65
CA HIS A 403 15.24 25.34 -20.14
C HIS A 403 14.57 26.17 -19.04
N ASP A 404 13.24 26.20 -19.01
CA ASP A 404 12.47 26.86 -17.95
C ASP A 404 11.29 25.99 -17.49
N VAL A 405 11.38 25.46 -16.27
CA VAL A 405 10.19 24.99 -15.56
C VAL A 405 9.58 26.21 -14.88
N GLN A 406 8.78 27.01 -15.61
CA GLN A 406 7.95 28.00 -14.93
C GLN A 406 7.09 27.27 -13.91
N ARG A 407 7.39 27.45 -12.62
CA ARG A 407 6.50 27.07 -11.52
C ARG A 407 5.25 27.95 -11.61
N GLY A 408 4.29 27.50 -12.40
CA GLY A 408 2.93 28.04 -12.47
C GLY A 408 2.01 26.89 -12.88
N ARG A 409 0.77 26.80 -12.41
CA ARG A 409 -0.04 27.67 -11.56
C ARG A 409 -1.20 26.82 -11.06
#